data_AF-A0ABD0NXJ5-F1
#
_entry.id   AF-A0ABD0NXJ5-F1
#
_cell.length_a   1.000
_cell.length_b   1.000
_cell.length_c   1.000
_cell.angle_alpha   90.00
_cell.angle_beta   90.00
_cell.angle_gamma   90.00
#
_symmetry.space_group_name_H-M   'P 1'
#
loop_
_entity.id
_entity.type
_entity.pdbx_description
1 polymer ?
#
loop_
_entity_poly.entity_id
_entity_poly.type
_entity_poly.pdbx_seq_one_letter_code
_entity_poly.pdbx_strand_id
1 'polypeptide(L)' 'MADTREAIVHASHLPMSVIIVGIGSADFSDMQMLDGDDGILRSPKGEPVLRDIVQFVPFRNFKH' A
#
# COMPACT_ATOMS: atom_id res chain seq x y z
N MET A 1 -6.87 -9.16 0.79
CA MET A 1 -5.73 -8.37 1.34
C MET A 1 -4.52 -9.21 1.72
N ALA A 2 -4.64 -10.49 2.12
CA ALA A 2 -3.48 -11.31 2.51
C ALA A 2 -2.43 -11.46 1.39
N ASP A 3 -2.85 -11.88 0.20
CA ASP A 3 -1.95 -12.10 -0.95
C ASP A 3 -1.27 -10.80 -1.41
N THR A 4 -2.02 -9.69 -1.41
CA THR A 4 -1.49 -8.36 -1.75
C THR A 4 -0.40 -7.93 -0.77
N ARG A 5 -0.61 -8.15 0.54
CA ARG A 5 0.38 -7.84 1.57
C ARG A 5 1.63 -8.69 1.42
N GLU A 6 1.48 -9.98 1.13
CA GLU A 6 2.62 -10.87 0.85
C GLU A 6 3.38 -10.37 -0.39
N ALA A 7 2.69 -10.10 -1.50
CA ALA A 7 3.32 -9.57 -2.71
C ALA A 7 4.09 -8.26 -2.47
N ILE A 8 3.53 -7.32 -1.70
CA ILE A 8 4.20 -6.05 -1.36
C ILE A 8 5.47 -6.30 -0.52
N VAL A 9 5.41 -7.17 0.49
CA VAL A 9 6.58 -7.51 1.31
C VAL A 9 7.69 -8.13 0.45
N HIS A 10 7.34 -9.07 -0.43
CA HIS A 10 8.31 -9.63 -1.37
C HIS A 10 8.87 -8.57 -2.34
N ALA A 11 8.01 -7.71 -2.90
CA ALA A 11 8.42 -6.65 -3.81
C ALA A 11 9.31 -5.58 -3.16
N SER A 12 9.24 -5.40 -1.84
CA SER A 12 10.08 -4.44 -1.11
C SER A 12 11.60 -4.73 -1.22
N HIS A 13 11.95 -5.98 -1.56
CA HIS A 13 13.32 -6.42 -1.81
C HIS A 13 13.82 -6.13 -3.24
N LEU A 14 12.93 -5.69 -4.13
CA LEU A 14 13.24 -5.36 -5.52
C LEU A 14 13.40 -3.84 -5.67
N PRO A 15 14.11 -3.34 -6.69
CA PRO A 15 14.16 -1.91 -7.00
C PRO A 15 12.86 -1.43 -7.68
N MET A 16 11.78 -1.43 -6.92
CA MET A 16 10.42 -1.12 -7.38
C MET A 16 9.71 -0.19 -6.40
N SER A 17 8.84 0.68 -6.94
CA SER A 17 7.89 1.49 -6.17
C SER A 17 6.51 1.37 -6.80
N VAL A 18 5.46 1.38 -5.98
CA VAL A 18 4.07 1.18 -6.38
C VAL A 18 3.26 2.39 -5.94
N ILE A 19 2.46 2.95 -6.86
CA ILE A 19 1.49 4.00 -6.55
C ILE A 19 0.11 3.46 -6.85
N ILE A 20 -0.78 3.49 -5.86
CA ILE A 20 -2.17 3.08 -6.00
C ILE A 20 -3.05 4.32 -6.02
N VAL A 21 -3.80 4.52 -7.12
CA VAL A 21 -4.69 5.67 -7.28
C VAL A 21 -6.16 5.23 -7.16
N GLY A 22 -6.83 5.71 -6.12
CA GLY A 22 -8.26 5.44 -5.88
C GLY A 22 -9.16 6.44 -6.63
N ILE A 23 -10.01 5.94 -7.52
CA ILE A 23 -11.00 6.74 -8.26
C ILE A 23 -12.41 6.51 -7.72
N GLY A 24 -13.25 7.54 -7.72
CA GLY A 24 -14.65 7.46 -7.32
C GLY A 24 -14.86 7.72 -5.83
N SER A 25 -15.96 7.19 -5.28
CA SER A 25 -16.43 7.48 -3.93
C SER A 25 -16.46 6.26 -3.00
N ALA A 26 -15.75 5.19 -3.35
CA ALA A 26 -15.65 4.01 -2.50
C ALA A 26 -14.97 4.31 -1.16
N ASP A 27 -15.09 3.37 -0.23
CA ASP A 27 -14.29 3.33 0.99
C ASP A 27 -12.88 2.82 0.65
N PHE A 28 -11.86 3.50 1.15
CA PHE A 28 -10.44 3.24 0.87
C PHE A 28 -9.63 2.92 2.13
N SER A 29 -10.27 2.62 3.27
CA SER A 29 -9.56 2.29 4.50
C SER A 29 -8.53 1.16 4.32
N ASP A 30 -8.86 0.13 3.54
CA ASP A 30 -7.92 -0.96 3.26
C ASP A 30 -6.70 -0.49 2.44
N MET A 31 -6.84 0.52 1.59
CA MET A 31 -5.74 1.04 0.79
C MET A 31 -4.83 1.95 1.62
N GLN A 32 -5.41 2.70 2.57
CA GLN A 32 -4.64 3.44 3.57
C GLN A 32 -3.79 2.50 4.43
N MET A 33 -4.30 1.30 4.75
CA MET A 33 -3.51 0.29 5.47
C MET A 33 -2.26 -0.18 4.69
N LEU A 34 -2.26 -0.07 3.36
CA LEU A 34 -1.11 -0.43 2.53
C LEU A 34 -0.11 0.71 2.37
N ASP A 35 -0.50 1.93 2.71
CA ASP A 35 0.35 3.13 2.68
C ASP A 35 1.39 3.02 3.81
N GLY A 36 2.69 3.13 3.47
CA GLY A 36 3.73 2.93 4.48
C GLY A 36 3.92 4.09 5.47
N ASP A 37 3.16 5.17 5.29
CA ASP A 37 3.16 6.35 6.16
C ASP A 37 2.58 6.04 7.56
N ASP A 38 1.62 5.10 7.68
CA ASP A 38 0.90 4.79 8.93
C ASP A 38 1.49 3.60 9.72
N GLY A 39 2.60 3.02 9.25
CA GLY A 39 3.34 1.99 9.99
C GLY A 39 3.99 0.91 9.11
N ILE A 40 4.68 -0.02 9.76
CA ILE A 40 5.39 -1.11 9.07
C ILE A 40 4.38 -2.16 8.63
N LEU A 41 4.06 -2.18 7.33
CA LEU A 41 3.27 -3.24 6.71
C LEU A 41 3.95 -4.59 6.94
N ARG A 42 3.15 -5.58 7.35
CA ARG A 42 3.60 -6.97 7.56
C ARG A 42 2.87 -7.93 6.63
N SER A 43 3.52 -9.02 6.25
CA SER A 43 2.87 -10.15 5.60
C SER A 43 1.93 -10.85 6.60
N PRO A 44 1.01 -11.71 6.13
CA PRO A 44 0.19 -12.56 7.00
C PRO A 44 1.03 -13.46 7.94
N LYS A 45 2.29 -13.74 7.57
CA LYS A 45 3.25 -14.52 8.36
C LYS A 45 4.04 -13.67 9.37
N GLY A 46 3.77 -12.36 9.42
CA GLY A 46 4.40 -11.41 10.36
C GLY A 46 5.68 -10.74 9.85
N GLU A 47 6.13 -11.07 8.64
CA GLU A 47 7.34 -10.51 8.04
C GLU A 47 7.14 -9.03 7.65
N PRO A 48 7.99 -8.10 8.11
CA PRO A 48 7.87 -6.69 7.75
C PRO A 48 8.38 -6.40 6.33
N VAL A 49 7.88 -5.34 5.71
CA VAL A 49 8.51 -4.75 4.51
C VAL A 49 9.95 -4.31 4.81
N LEU A 50 10.87 -4.47 3.84
CA LEU A 50 12.27 -4.04 3.97
C LEU A 50 12.41 -2.51 3.95
N ARG A 51 11.60 -1.88 3.11
CA ARG A 51 11.47 -0.43 2.96
C ARG A 51 10.05 -0.14 2.52
N ASP A 52 9.59 1.08 2.76
CA ASP A 52 8.33 1.51 2.21
C ASP A 52 8.42 1.63 0.68
N ILE A 53 7.43 1.07 -0.01
CA ILE A 53 7.33 1.05 -1.47
C ILE A 53 5.93 1.39 -1.99
N VAL A 54 4.94 1.63 -1.13
CA VAL A 54 3.56 1.85 -1.55
C VAL A 54 3.12 3.24 -1.11
N GLN A 55 2.66 4.04 -2.08
CA GLN A 55 1.90 5.25 -1.79
C GLN A 55 0.46 5.08 -2.26
N PHE A 56 -0.50 5.36 -1.40
CA PHE A 56 -1.91 5.47 -1.78
C PHE A 56 -2.35 6.92 -2.00
N VAL A 57 -3.02 7.19 -3.13
CA VAL A 57 -3.52 8.52 -3.49
C VAL A 57 -5.02 8.45 -3.84
N PRO A 58 -5.92 8.97 -2.99
CA PRO A 58 -7.33 9.12 -3.34
C PRO A 58 -7.49 10.32 -4.28
N PHE A 59 -7.74 10.06 -5.57
CA PHE A 59 -7.82 11.10 -6.61
C PHE A 59 -8.91 12.14 -6.34
N ARG A 60 -9.99 11.76 -5.65
CA ARG A 60 -11.07 12.68 -5.27
C ARG A 60 -10.60 13.88 -4.44
N ASN A 61 -9.49 13.75 -3.70
CA ASN A 61 -8.93 14.83 -2.88
C ASN A 61 -8.21 15.90 -3.74
N PHE A 62 -7.99 15.62 -5.02
CA PHE A 62 -7.26 16.48 -5.95
C PHE A 62 -8.14 16.91 -7.15
N LYS A 63 -9.43 16.57 -7.13
CA LYS A 63 -10.38 17.14 -8.10
C LYS A 63 -10.65 18.59 -7.73
N HIS A 64 -10.22 19.49 -8.62
CA HIS A 64 -10.60 20.91 -8.61
C HIS A 64 -12.09 21.10 -8.91
#